data_AF-A0A846T1Y2-F1
#
_entry.id   AF-A0A846T1Y2-F1
#
_cell.length_a   1.000
_cell.length_b   1.000
_cell.length_c   1.000
_cell.angle_alpha   90.00
_cell.angle_beta   90.00
_cell.angle_gamma   90.00
#
_symmetry.space_group_name_H-M   'P 1'
#
loop_
_entity.id
_entity.type
_entity.pdbx_description
1 polymer ?
#
loop_
_entity_poly.entity_id
_entity_poly.type
_entity_poly.pdbx_seq_one_letter_code
_entity_poly.pdbx_strand_id
1 'polypeptide(L)'
;MERRSRLGMFRHEQGHVFPVTEISSWRDNLLDFAEFVGGQLLALSPLVAVALIYTVARLPQADEQRLLWGLSLAVLAFFLVKALFSKVQLNWPAPAYIGLLILFAGQIDGLTARWRRLVAIGMFSSVALLSVALFPRLIGLSPTKAPFRDLRLWQTPIAAVAQQTQTDPVKFLLVPSYHLAGIAGFYWPQRLPVYPVAENRRFSQHDFWPGLEREAGRDGLYLATAATLPWRVRDAFAECRALSPVAVIATDGKILRTLYAWRCADYRPVVWPAPATY
;
A
#
# COMPACT_ATOMS: atom_id res chain seq x y z
N MET A 1 28.66 2.85 -9.20
CA MET A 1 27.33 2.94 -8.57
C MET A 1 26.24 2.27 -9.41
N GLU A 2 26.18 2.55 -10.72
CA GLU A 2 25.11 2.09 -11.63
C GLU A 2 24.94 0.56 -11.79
N ARG A 3 26.04 -0.22 -11.76
CA ARG A 3 25.96 -1.69 -11.86
C ARG A 3 25.38 -2.35 -10.61
N ARG A 4 25.63 -1.76 -9.42
CA ARG A 4 25.05 -2.23 -8.15
C ARG A 4 23.57 -1.90 -8.04
N SER A 5 23.13 -0.74 -8.53
CA SER A 5 21.70 -0.38 -8.52
C SER A 5 20.88 -1.27 -9.45
N ARG A 6 21.38 -1.59 -10.66
CA ARG A 6 20.69 -2.51 -11.59
C ARG A 6 20.55 -3.92 -11.04
N LEU A 7 21.59 -4.47 -10.38
CA LEU A 7 21.50 -5.77 -9.71
C LEU A 7 20.55 -5.76 -8.51
N GLY A 8 20.53 -4.68 -7.73
CA GLY A 8 19.60 -4.51 -6.61
C GLY A 8 18.15 -4.42 -7.08
N MET A 9 17.88 -3.68 -8.15
CA MET A 9 16.56 -3.56 -8.77
C MET A 9 16.08 -4.90 -9.33
N PHE A 10 16.94 -5.63 -10.05
CA PHE A 10 16.58 -6.95 -10.57
C PHE A 10 16.29 -7.97 -9.45
N ARG A 11 17.07 -7.97 -8.37
CA ARG A 11 16.80 -8.82 -7.19
C ARG A 11 15.51 -8.44 -6.48
N HIS A 12 15.16 -7.15 -6.44
CA HIS A 12 13.88 -6.69 -5.91
C HIS A 12 12.71 -7.25 -6.74
N GLU A 13 12.76 -7.14 -8.06
CA GLU A 13 11.73 -7.72 -8.94
C GLU A 13 11.64 -9.24 -8.81
N GLN A 14 12.78 -9.93 -8.69
CA GLN A 14 12.81 -11.38 -8.45
C GLN A 14 12.17 -11.78 -7.12
N GLY A 15 12.31 -10.97 -6.07
CA GLY A 15 11.69 -11.22 -4.77
C GLY A 15 10.16 -11.24 -4.82
N HIS A 16 9.53 -10.50 -5.74
CA HIS A 16 8.07 -10.53 -5.96
C HIS A 16 7.60 -11.79 -6.70
N VAL A 17 8.47 -12.38 -7.53
CA VAL A 17 8.16 -13.54 -8.38
C VAL A 17 8.49 -14.85 -7.67
N PHE A 18 9.63 -14.92 -7.00
CA PHE A 18 10.12 -16.10 -6.28
C PHE A 18 10.32 -15.71 -4.81
N PRO A 19 9.41 -16.09 -3.89
CA PRO A 19 9.64 -15.86 -2.47
C PRO A 19 10.86 -16.68 -2.04
N VAL A 20 11.97 -16.00 -1.76
CA VAL A 20 13.25 -16.65 -1.40
C VAL A 20 13.23 -17.20 0.04
N THR A 21 12.18 -16.94 0.82
CA THR A 21 12.22 -17.17 2.28
C THR A 21 10.98 -17.79 2.93
N GLU A 22 9.92 -18.12 2.20
CA GLU A 22 8.77 -18.82 2.81
C GLU A 22 8.83 -20.31 2.50
N ILE A 23 9.29 -21.11 3.46
CA ILE A 23 8.99 -22.55 3.49
C ILE A 23 7.54 -22.67 3.94
N SER A 24 6.59 -22.33 3.07
CA SER A 24 5.18 -22.59 3.30
C SER A 24 4.91 -24.08 3.06
N SER A 25 4.12 -24.70 3.92
CA SER A 25 3.74 -26.08 3.69
C SER A 25 2.82 -26.16 2.46
N TRP A 26 2.80 -27.30 1.78
CA TRP A 26 1.88 -27.51 0.64
C TRP A 26 0.40 -27.28 1.01
N ARG A 27 0.04 -27.47 2.29
CA ARG A 27 -1.30 -27.19 2.81
C ARG A 27 -1.57 -25.69 2.91
N ASP A 28 -0.60 -24.91 3.37
CA ASP A 28 -0.72 -23.44 3.47
C ASP A 28 -0.89 -22.82 2.08
N ASN A 29 -0.12 -23.28 1.10
CA ASN A 29 -0.25 -22.82 -0.30
C ASN A 29 -1.62 -23.17 -0.89
N LEU A 30 -2.18 -24.35 -0.58
CA LEU A 30 -3.51 -24.72 -1.05
C LEU A 30 -4.61 -23.88 -0.40
N LEU A 31 -4.47 -23.55 0.88
CA LEU A 31 -5.39 -22.65 1.59
C LEU A 31 -5.30 -21.22 1.03
N ASP A 32 -4.10 -20.70 0.82
CA ASP A 32 -3.88 -19.38 0.19
C ASP A 32 -4.43 -19.35 -1.23
N PHE A 33 -4.29 -20.43 -2.00
CA PHE A 33 -4.89 -20.56 -3.33
C PHE A 33 -6.43 -20.56 -3.26
N ALA A 34 -7.03 -21.31 -2.33
CA ALA A 34 -8.48 -21.33 -2.15
C ALA A 34 -9.01 -19.96 -1.68
N GLU A 35 -8.29 -19.29 -0.77
CA GLU A 35 -8.55 -17.91 -0.33
C GLU A 35 -8.49 -16.97 -1.54
N PHE A 36 -7.46 -17.11 -2.40
CA PHE A 36 -7.31 -16.30 -3.59
C PHE A 36 -8.48 -16.50 -4.57
N VAL A 37 -8.82 -17.74 -4.93
CA VAL A 37 -9.92 -18.06 -5.85
C VAL A 37 -11.26 -17.60 -5.30
N GLY A 38 -11.55 -17.89 -4.03
CA GLY A 38 -12.78 -17.45 -3.37
C GLY A 38 -12.86 -15.92 -3.30
N GLY A 39 -11.72 -15.27 -3.00
CA GLY A 39 -11.62 -13.82 -2.96
C GLY A 39 -11.84 -13.15 -4.31
N GLN A 40 -11.43 -13.76 -5.44
CA GLN A 40 -11.73 -13.23 -6.77
C GLN A 40 -13.24 -13.21 -7.08
N LEU A 41 -13.98 -14.26 -6.67
CA LEU A 41 -15.43 -14.32 -6.84
C LEU A 41 -16.15 -13.28 -5.97
N LEU A 42 -15.67 -13.08 -4.74
CA LEU A 42 -16.24 -12.11 -3.81
C LEU A 42 -15.92 -10.66 -4.23
N ALA A 43 -14.71 -10.40 -4.73
CA ALA A 43 -14.26 -9.07 -5.14
C ALA A 43 -15.13 -8.48 -6.27
N LEU A 44 -15.61 -9.32 -7.20
CA LEU A 44 -16.48 -8.89 -8.29
C LEU A 44 -17.97 -8.85 -7.92
N SER A 45 -18.37 -9.34 -6.74
CA SER A 45 -19.69 -9.90 -6.41
C SER A 45 -19.96 -11.24 -7.10
N PRO A 46 -20.43 -12.27 -6.35
CA PRO A 46 -20.68 -13.60 -6.90
C PRO A 46 -21.56 -13.61 -8.15
N LEU A 47 -22.56 -12.73 -8.22
CA LEU A 47 -23.49 -12.67 -9.37
C LEU A 47 -22.82 -12.11 -10.62
N VAL A 48 -21.97 -11.09 -10.47
CA VAL A 48 -21.20 -10.52 -11.58
C VAL A 48 -20.10 -11.49 -12.00
N ALA A 49 -19.46 -12.17 -11.04
CA ALA A 49 -18.44 -13.18 -11.32
C ALA A 49 -19.00 -14.33 -12.17
N VAL A 50 -20.20 -14.83 -11.86
CA VAL A 50 -20.85 -15.88 -12.68
C VAL A 50 -21.14 -15.39 -14.10
N ALA A 51 -21.63 -14.15 -14.24
CA ALA A 51 -21.90 -13.56 -15.55
C ALA A 51 -20.61 -13.35 -16.36
N LEU A 52 -19.52 -12.97 -15.69
CA LEU A 52 -18.19 -12.82 -16.28
C LEU A 52 -17.59 -14.17 -16.70
N ILE A 53 -17.76 -15.23 -15.89
CA ILE A 53 -17.35 -16.60 -16.24
C ILE A 53 -18.07 -17.07 -17.50
N TYR A 54 -19.37 -16.77 -17.62
CA TYR A 54 -20.13 -17.06 -18.82
C TYR A 54 -19.58 -16.35 -20.07
N THR A 55 -19.19 -15.09 -19.94
CA THR A 55 -18.52 -14.33 -21.02
C THR A 55 -17.15 -14.92 -21.38
N VAL A 56 -16.37 -15.32 -20.38
CA VAL A 56 -15.06 -15.95 -20.57
C VAL A 56 -15.17 -17.30 -21.28
N ALA A 57 -16.22 -18.07 -20.99
CA ALA A 57 -16.45 -19.39 -21.58
C ALA A 57 -16.75 -19.36 -23.09
N ARG A 58 -16.93 -18.18 -23.68
CA ARG A 58 -17.24 -18.00 -25.10
C ARG A 58 -16.11 -17.27 -25.79
N LEU A 59 -15.51 -17.91 -26.79
CA LEU A 59 -14.50 -17.26 -27.62
C LEU A 59 -15.14 -16.12 -28.42
N PRO A 60 -14.64 -14.88 -28.31
CA PRO A 60 -15.17 -13.77 -29.10
C PRO A 60 -14.94 -13.98 -30.60
N GLN A 61 -15.82 -13.39 -31.43
CA GLN A 61 -15.73 -13.53 -32.88
C GLN A 61 -14.83 -12.45 -33.51
N ALA A 62 -14.92 -11.20 -33.04
CA ALA A 62 -14.11 -10.09 -33.51
C ALA A 62 -12.68 -10.17 -32.97
N ASP A 63 -11.69 -9.80 -33.79
CA ASP A 63 -10.28 -9.95 -33.45
C ASP A 63 -9.86 -9.04 -32.29
N GLU A 64 -10.42 -7.84 -32.19
CA GLU A 64 -10.18 -6.90 -31.09
C GLU A 64 -10.68 -7.48 -29.76
N GLN A 65 -11.84 -8.15 -29.79
CA GLN A 65 -12.40 -8.80 -28.61
C GLN A 65 -11.58 -10.03 -28.21
N ARG A 66 -11.06 -10.79 -29.18
CA ARG A 66 -10.17 -11.94 -28.93
C ARG A 66 -8.86 -11.50 -28.29
N LEU A 67 -8.30 -10.38 -28.74
CA LEU A 67 -7.09 -9.82 -28.12
C LEU A 67 -7.34 -9.46 -26.66
N LEU A 68 -8.43 -8.74 -26.38
CA LEU A 68 -8.82 -8.39 -25.00
C LEU A 68 -9.05 -9.64 -24.14
N TRP A 69 -9.74 -10.64 -24.68
CA TRP A 69 -10.05 -11.89 -23.99
C TRP A 69 -8.76 -12.67 -23.67
N GLY A 70 -7.91 -12.86 -24.68
CA GLY A 70 -6.66 -13.61 -24.53
C GLY A 70 -5.68 -12.95 -23.57
N LEU A 71 -5.51 -11.62 -23.67
CA LEU A 71 -4.65 -10.87 -22.77
C LEU A 71 -5.16 -10.93 -21.31
N SER A 72 -6.46 -10.73 -21.11
CA SER A 72 -7.06 -10.79 -19.78
C SER A 72 -6.92 -12.17 -19.16
N LEU A 73 -7.14 -13.23 -19.95
CA LEU A 73 -6.96 -14.60 -19.50
C LEU A 73 -5.50 -14.97 -19.23
N ALA A 74 -4.56 -14.48 -20.03
CA ALA A 74 -3.14 -14.69 -19.78
C ALA A 74 -2.72 -14.09 -18.43
N VAL A 75 -3.17 -12.87 -18.12
CA VAL A 75 -2.90 -12.22 -16.83
C VAL A 75 -3.57 -12.98 -15.69
N LEU A 76 -4.82 -13.40 -15.83
CA LEU A 76 -5.53 -14.15 -14.79
C LEU A 76 -4.89 -15.53 -14.55
N ALA A 77 -4.53 -16.24 -15.62
CA ALA A 77 -3.84 -17.53 -15.56
C ALA A 77 -2.48 -17.40 -14.87
N PHE A 78 -1.71 -16.35 -15.17
CA PHE A 78 -0.45 -16.07 -14.48
C PHE A 78 -0.64 -15.98 -12.96
N PHE A 79 -1.60 -15.18 -12.48
CA PHE A 79 -1.83 -15.03 -11.04
C PHE A 79 -2.43 -16.29 -10.40
N LEU A 80 -3.27 -17.04 -11.10
CA LEU A 80 -3.78 -18.33 -10.63
C LEU A 80 -2.64 -19.34 -10.44
N VAL A 81 -1.74 -19.44 -11.42
CA VAL A 81 -0.55 -20.31 -11.30
C VAL A 81 0.35 -19.81 -10.17
N LYS A 82 0.59 -18.50 -10.07
CA LYS A 82 1.40 -17.93 -8.98
C LYS A 82 0.82 -18.21 -7.59
N ALA A 83 -0.50 -18.19 -7.46
CA ALA A 83 -1.21 -18.46 -6.21
C ALA A 83 -1.03 -19.90 -5.70
N LEU A 84 -0.63 -20.85 -6.57
CA LEU A 84 -0.29 -22.22 -6.17
C LEU A 84 1.06 -22.32 -5.44
N PHE A 85 1.96 -21.34 -5.65
CA PHE A 85 3.34 -21.37 -5.15
C PHE A 85 3.62 -20.30 -4.10
N SER A 86 2.75 -19.29 -3.97
CA SER A 86 2.96 -18.15 -3.10
C SER A 86 1.66 -17.41 -2.84
N LYS A 87 1.56 -16.73 -1.69
CA LYS A 87 0.42 -15.84 -1.43
C LYS A 87 0.36 -14.73 -2.48
N VAL A 88 -0.82 -14.56 -3.09
CA VAL A 88 -1.11 -13.51 -4.06
C VAL A 88 -2.17 -12.59 -3.46
N GLN A 89 -1.92 -11.28 -3.48
CA GLN A 89 -2.92 -10.33 -2.99
C GLN A 89 -4.11 -10.28 -3.96
N LEU A 90 -5.32 -10.19 -3.41
CA LEU A 90 -6.56 -10.25 -4.19
C LEU A 90 -6.66 -9.19 -5.29
N ASN A 91 -5.99 -8.05 -5.11
CA ASN A 91 -5.99 -6.94 -6.06
C ASN A 91 -4.98 -7.10 -7.21
N TRP A 92 -4.02 -8.02 -7.14
CA TRP A 92 -3.02 -8.21 -8.18
C TRP A 92 -3.59 -8.54 -9.58
N PRO A 93 -4.61 -9.42 -9.73
CA PRO A 93 -5.23 -9.67 -11.03
C PRO A 93 -6.16 -8.56 -11.52
N ALA A 94 -6.29 -7.42 -10.82
CA ALA A 94 -7.19 -6.33 -11.22
C ALA A 94 -7.08 -5.90 -12.70
N PRO A 95 -5.89 -5.83 -13.33
CA PRO A 95 -5.78 -5.49 -14.75
C PRO A 95 -6.52 -6.47 -15.69
N ALA A 96 -6.60 -7.76 -15.34
CA ALA A 96 -7.35 -8.74 -16.12
C ALA A 96 -8.85 -8.41 -16.17
N TYR A 97 -9.40 -7.88 -15.07
CA TYR A 97 -10.82 -7.59 -15.00
C TYR A 97 -11.24 -6.41 -15.86
N ILE A 98 -10.33 -5.49 -16.20
CA ILE A 98 -10.65 -4.36 -17.08
C ILE A 98 -11.14 -4.88 -18.45
N GLY A 99 -10.37 -5.76 -19.10
CA GLY A 99 -10.75 -6.33 -20.39
C GLY A 99 -11.98 -7.22 -20.30
N LEU A 100 -12.07 -8.07 -19.26
CA LEU A 100 -13.23 -8.95 -19.08
C LEU A 100 -14.53 -8.18 -18.83
N LEU A 101 -14.48 -7.07 -18.09
CA LEU A 101 -15.65 -6.22 -17.85
C LEU A 101 -16.10 -5.50 -19.12
N ILE A 102 -15.16 -5.05 -19.98
CA ILE A 102 -15.49 -4.47 -21.28
C ILE A 102 -16.20 -5.50 -22.17
N LEU A 103 -15.65 -6.72 -22.24
CA LEU A 103 -16.27 -7.81 -23.01
C LEU A 103 -17.65 -8.18 -22.47
N PHE A 104 -17.78 -8.25 -21.14
CA PHE A 104 -19.06 -8.53 -20.49
C PHE A 104 -20.09 -7.44 -20.78
N ALA A 105 -19.71 -6.17 -20.70
CA ALA A 105 -20.59 -5.04 -20.99
C ALA A 105 -21.18 -5.11 -22.40
N GLY A 106 -20.37 -5.50 -23.39
CA GLY A 106 -20.81 -5.70 -24.77
C GLY A 106 -21.79 -6.86 -24.97
N GLN A 107 -22.01 -7.71 -23.96
CA GLN A 107 -22.93 -8.85 -24.01
C GLN A 107 -24.20 -8.66 -23.19
N ILE A 108 -24.34 -7.56 -22.43
CA ILE A 108 -25.46 -7.32 -21.52
C ILE A 108 -26.82 -7.37 -22.24
N ASP A 109 -26.89 -6.83 -23.45
CA ASP A 109 -28.14 -6.79 -24.23
C ASP A 109 -28.60 -8.18 -24.71
N GLY A 110 -27.65 -9.11 -24.86
CA GLY A 110 -27.92 -10.51 -25.20
C GLY A 110 -28.35 -11.37 -24.02
N LEU A 111 -28.32 -10.85 -22.78
CA LEU A 111 -28.73 -11.59 -21.60
C LEU A 111 -30.26 -11.71 -21.53
N THR A 112 -30.74 -12.86 -21.03
CA THR A 112 -32.17 -13.01 -20.72
C THR A 112 -32.57 -12.01 -19.63
N ALA A 113 -33.86 -11.65 -19.57
CA ALA A 113 -34.38 -10.70 -18.57
C ALA A 113 -34.03 -11.12 -17.13
N ARG A 114 -34.01 -12.43 -16.84
CA ARG A 114 -33.59 -12.97 -15.54
C ARG A 114 -32.12 -12.67 -15.25
N TRP A 115 -31.21 -12.96 -16.18
CA TRP A 115 -29.78 -12.71 -16.01
C TRP A 115 -29.47 -11.22 -15.88
N ARG A 116 -30.10 -10.38 -16.71
CA ARG A 116 -29.97 -8.92 -16.60
C ARG A 116 -30.39 -8.40 -15.23
N ARG A 117 -31.50 -8.93 -14.67
CA ARG A 117 -31.95 -8.58 -13.32
C ARG A 117 -30.96 -9.00 -12.24
N LEU A 118 -30.40 -10.21 -12.33
CA LEU A 118 -29.40 -10.70 -11.38
C LEU A 118 -28.11 -9.88 -11.42
N VAL A 119 -27.64 -9.51 -12.61
CA VAL A 119 -26.48 -8.63 -12.80
C VAL A 119 -26.76 -7.26 -12.18
N ALA A 120 -27.92 -6.67 -12.45
CA ALA A 120 -28.30 -5.38 -11.87
C ALA A 120 -28.35 -5.42 -10.33
N ILE A 121 -28.96 -6.48 -9.75
CA ILE A 121 -28.98 -6.69 -8.29
C ILE A 121 -27.55 -6.85 -7.75
N GLY A 122 -26.71 -7.64 -8.42
CA GLY A 122 -25.32 -7.86 -8.04
C GLY A 122 -24.47 -6.60 -8.08
N MET A 123 -24.63 -5.77 -9.10
CA MET A 123 -23.96 -4.46 -9.20
C MET A 123 -24.45 -3.51 -8.12
N PHE A 124 -25.78 -3.43 -7.92
CA PHE A 124 -26.37 -2.59 -6.89
C PHE A 124 -25.88 -3.01 -5.49
N SER A 125 -25.86 -4.31 -5.18
CA SER A 125 -25.38 -4.81 -3.89
C SER A 125 -23.89 -4.53 -3.70
N SER A 126 -23.05 -4.68 -4.72
CA SER A 126 -21.63 -4.27 -4.66
C SER A 126 -21.48 -2.79 -4.34
N VAL A 127 -22.21 -1.92 -5.06
CA VAL A 127 -22.15 -0.46 -4.83
C VAL A 127 -22.64 -0.12 -3.42
N ALA A 128 -23.72 -0.73 -2.96
CA ALA A 128 -24.26 -0.51 -1.62
C ALA A 128 -23.25 -0.97 -0.53
N LEU A 129 -22.69 -2.17 -0.67
CA LEU A 129 -21.70 -2.71 0.26
C LEU A 129 -20.44 -1.84 0.30
N LEU A 130 -19.91 -1.45 -0.86
CA LEU A 130 -18.76 -0.55 -0.94
C LEU A 130 -19.09 0.82 -0.34
N SER A 131 -20.28 1.35 -0.56
CA SER A 131 -20.70 2.63 0.02
C SER A 131 -20.73 2.55 1.55
N VAL A 132 -21.31 1.48 2.11
CA VAL A 132 -21.33 1.26 3.57
C VAL A 132 -19.91 1.06 4.12
N ALA A 133 -19.10 0.26 3.44
CA ALA A 133 -17.73 -0.02 3.87
C ALA A 133 -16.87 1.24 3.84
N LEU A 134 -16.89 2.01 2.75
CA LEU A 134 -16.06 3.21 2.55
C LEU A 134 -16.56 4.44 3.32
N PHE A 135 -17.87 4.50 3.59
CA PHE A 135 -18.52 5.60 4.27
C PHE A 135 -19.31 5.11 5.49
N PRO A 136 -18.64 4.57 6.53
CA PRO A 136 -19.29 4.05 7.73
C PRO A 136 -20.22 5.06 8.43
N ARG A 137 -19.97 6.36 8.25
CA ARG A 137 -20.85 7.42 8.78
C ARG A 137 -22.27 7.36 8.25
N LEU A 138 -22.49 6.89 7.02
CA LEU A 138 -23.83 6.76 6.43
C LEU A 138 -24.73 5.85 7.27
N ILE A 139 -24.13 4.95 8.06
CA ILE A 139 -24.83 4.03 8.96
C ILE A 139 -24.50 4.29 10.44
N GLY A 140 -24.03 5.49 10.78
CA GLY A 140 -23.72 5.88 12.17
C GLY A 140 -22.45 5.26 12.77
N LEU A 141 -21.60 4.62 11.97
CA LEU A 141 -20.33 4.06 12.44
C LEU A 141 -19.21 5.12 12.49
N SER A 142 -18.34 4.94 13.48
CA SER A 142 -17.19 5.82 13.74
C SER A 142 -16.26 5.93 12.51
N PRO A 143 -15.82 7.13 12.10
CA PRO A 143 -14.90 7.32 10.98
C PRO A 143 -13.51 6.72 11.25
N THR A 144 -13.16 6.54 12.52
CA THR A 144 -11.95 5.83 12.94
C THR A 144 -11.95 4.35 12.58
N LYS A 145 -13.10 3.78 12.21
CA LYS A 145 -13.24 2.42 11.66
C LYS A 145 -13.30 2.41 10.12
N ALA A 146 -13.24 3.57 9.47
CA ALA A 146 -13.31 3.63 8.01
C ALA A 146 -12.09 2.97 7.35
N PRO A 147 -12.29 2.28 6.22
CA PRO A 147 -11.22 1.95 5.30
C PRO A 147 -10.46 3.22 4.93
N PHE A 148 -9.15 3.09 4.73
CA PHE A 148 -8.27 4.20 4.37
C PHE A 148 -8.18 5.32 5.42
N ARG A 149 -8.54 5.08 6.68
CA ARG A 149 -8.33 6.05 7.76
C ARG A 149 -6.87 6.53 7.82
N ASP A 150 -5.93 5.65 7.50
CA ASP A 150 -4.48 5.90 7.49
C ASP A 150 -4.01 6.74 6.31
N LEU A 151 -4.89 7.08 5.36
CA LEU A 151 -4.59 7.99 4.24
C LEU A 151 -5.08 9.42 4.48
N ARG A 152 -5.78 9.68 5.59
CA ARG A 152 -6.47 10.96 5.83
C ARG A 152 -5.82 11.76 6.96
N LEU A 153 -6.07 13.07 6.93
CA LEU A 153 -5.76 14.03 8.00
C LEU A 153 -4.27 14.14 8.34
N TRP A 154 -3.40 14.16 7.32
CA TRP A 154 -1.95 14.29 7.50
C TRP A 154 -1.41 15.71 7.38
N GLN A 155 -2.01 16.54 6.52
CA GLN A 155 -1.50 17.88 6.22
C GLN A 155 -1.36 18.77 7.46
N THR A 156 -2.47 19.00 8.18
CA THR A 156 -2.48 19.89 9.36
C THR A 156 -1.55 19.40 10.47
N PRO A 157 -1.57 18.10 10.85
CA PRO A 157 -0.66 17.61 11.88
C PRO A 157 0.82 17.68 11.50
N ILE A 158 1.18 17.39 10.24
CA ILE A 158 2.57 17.52 9.76
C ILE A 158 3.00 18.98 9.78
N ALA A 159 2.15 19.90 9.33
CA ALA A 159 2.44 21.33 9.38
C ALA A 159 2.61 21.83 10.83
N ALA A 160 1.80 21.34 11.78
CA ALA A 160 1.92 21.66 13.19
C ALA A 160 3.22 21.12 13.82
N VAL A 161 3.68 19.92 13.44
CA VAL A 161 5.00 19.44 13.85
C VAL A 161 6.11 20.32 13.24
N ALA A 162 6.02 20.66 11.96
CA ALA A 162 7.00 21.53 11.30
C ALA A 162 7.03 22.95 11.89
N GLN A 163 5.91 23.46 12.39
CA GLN A 163 5.86 24.77 13.05
C GLN A 163 6.73 24.81 14.32
N GLN A 164 6.84 23.68 15.03
CA GLN A 164 7.67 23.58 16.24
C GLN A 164 9.18 23.64 15.96
N THR A 165 9.61 23.56 14.69
CA THR A 165 11.02 23.67 14.29
C THR A 165 11.33 24.96 13.52
N GLN A 166 10.41 25.93 13.47
CA GLN A 166 10.62 27.17 12.68
C GLN A 166 11.75 28.06 13.22
N THR A 167 11.88 28.16 14.54
CA THR A 167 12.93 28.96 15.19
C THR A 167 14.31 28.32 15.05
N ASP A 168 14.35 27.01 14.82
CA ASP A 168 15.57 26.23 14.73
C ASP A 168 15.42 25.11 13.68
N PRO A 169 15.54 25.45 12.38
CA PRO A 169 15.16 24.58 11.27
C PRO A 169 16.07 23.37 11.09
N VAL A 170 15.44 22.19 11.06
CA VAL A 170 16.10 20.91 10.70
C VAL A 170 16.40 20.82 9.21
N LYS A 171 17.38 20.00 8.83
CA LYS A 171 17.83 19.83 7.43
C LYS A 171 17.30 18.56 6.76
N PHE A 172 16.82 17.59 7.53
CA PHE A 172 16.28 16.34 7.02
C PHE A 172 15.34 15.68 8.04
N LEU A 173 14.58 14.69 7.57
CA LEU A 173 13.66 13.91 8.39
C LEU A 173 14.07 12.44 8.42
N LEU A 174 13.89 11.82 9.58
CA LEU A 174 13.97 10.37 9.76
C LEU A 174 12.59 9.85 10.16
N VAL A 175 12.22 8.67 9.66
CA VAL A 175 10.90 8.07 9.93
C VAL A 175 11.02 6.56 10.08
N PRO A 176 10.14 5.87 10.83
CA PRO A 176 10.18 4.43 11.02
C PRO A 176 9.81 3.60 9.78
N SER A 177 9.19 4.19 8.74
CA SER A 177 8.72 3.43 7.58
C SER A 177 8.68 4.26 6.30
N TYR A 178 8.77 3.59 5.15
CA TYR A 178 8.67 4.24 3.84
C TYR A 178 7.28 4.85 3.59
N HIS A 179 6.21 4.31 4.21
CA HIS A 179 4.88 4.91 4.14
C HIS A 179 4.86 6.30 4.78
N LEU A 180 5.40 6.41 6.01
CA LEU A 180 5.51 7.70 6.68
C LEU A 180 6.52 8.61 5.97
N ALA A 181 7.53 8.05 5.29
CA ALA A 181 8.44 8.82 4.46
C ALA A 181 7.72 9.53 3.31
N GLY A 182 6.84 8.81 2.61
CA GLY A 182 6.01 9.38 1.54
C GLY A 182 5.06 10.46 2.06
N ILE A 183 4.41 10.22 3.21
CA ILE A 183 3.52 11.19 3.85
C ILE A 183 4.29 12.45 4.26
N ALA A 184 5.41 12.31 4.96
CA ALA A 184 6.23 13.43 5.40
C ALA A 184 6.79 14.20 4.19
N GLY A 185 7.34 13.50 3.20
CA GLY A 185 7.86 14.13 1.98
C GLY A 185 6.80 14.89 1.17
N PHE A 186 5.53 14.47 1.23
CA PHE A 186 4.42 15.14 0.55
C PHE A 186 3.88 16.34 1.32
N TYR A 187 3.70 16.22 2.64
CA TYR A 187 3.03 17.23 3.46
C TYR A 187 3.96 18.18 4.23
N TRP A 188 5.27 17.90 4.30
CA TRP A 188 6.20 18.81 4.97
C TRP A 188 6.25 20.15 4.22
N PRO A 189 6.16 21.31 4.90
CA PRO A 189 6.05 22.61 4.22
C PRO A 189 7.26 22.94 3.33
N GLN A 190 8.46 22.50 3.71
CA GLN A 190 9.68 22.62 2.92
C GLN A 190 10.09 21.28 2.31
N ARG A 191 10.79 21.31 1.16
CA ARG A 191 11.37 20.09 0.60
C ARG A 191 12.61 19.68 1.39
N LEU A 192 12.45 18.68 2.27
CA LEU A 192 13.55 18.07 3.02
C LEU A 192 13.79 16.63 2.54
N PRO A 193 15.04 16.13 2.56
CA PRO A 193 15.31 14.71 2.43
C PRO A 193 14.64 13.92 3.56
N VAL A 194 14.03 12.77 3.23
CA VAL A 194 13.34 11.90 4.19
C VAL A 194 13.90 10.49 4.12
N TYR A 195 14.35 9.98 5.26
CA TYR A 195 15.03 8.70 5.38
C TYR A 195 14.23 7.72 6.23
N PRO A 196 13.72 6.62 5.65
CA PRO A 196 13.16 5.54 6.44
C PRO A 196 14.27 4.78 7.17
N VAL A 197 14.22 4.77 8.50
CA VAL A 197 15.17 4.10 9.39
C VAL A 197 14.41 3.18 10.37
N ALA A 198 14.74 1.90 10.37
CA ALA A 198 14.19 0.91 11.31
C ALA A 198 15.12 -0.31 11.39
N GLU A 199 15.06 -1.05 12.49
CA GLU A 199 15.88 -2.26 12.72
C GLU A 199 15.54 -3.38 11.72
N ASN A 200 14.26 -3.54 11.39
CA ASN A 200 13.79 -4.56 10.47
C ASN A 200 12.85 -3.93 9.43
N ARG A 201 13.42 -3.41 8.34
CA ARG A 201 12.66 -2.83 7.22
C ARG A 201 12.79 -3.66 5.96
N ARG A 202 11.75 -3.54 5.13
CA ARG A 202 11.76 -4.01 3.75
C ARG A 202 12.63 -3.11 2.87
N PHE A 203 13.13 -3.70 1.81
CA PHE A 203 13.76 -2.98 0.73
C PHE A 203 12.74 -2.02 0.10
N SER A 204 13.17 -0.80 -0.22
CA SER A 204 12.31 0.26 -0.73
C SER A 204 13.04 1.14 -1.75
N GLN A 205 12.32 1.99 -2.47
CA GLN A 205 12.95 2.91 -3.43
C GLN A 205 14.00 3.84 -2.78
N HIS A 206 13.87 4.14 -1.48
CA HIS A 206 14.81 4.97 -0.74
C HIS A 206 16.22 4.35 -0.67
N ASP A 207 16.34 3.02 -0.81
CA ASP A 207 17.62 2.30 -0.81
C ASP A 207 18.47 2.57 -2.06
N PHE A 208 17.84 3.06 -3.14
CA PHE A 208 18.53 3.43 -4.38
C PHE A 208 18.99 4.89 -4.40
N TRP A 209 18.60 5.68 -3.41
CA TRP A 209 18.94 7.09 -3.30
C TRP A 209 20.18 7.31 -2.41
N PRO A 210 20.83 8.48 -2.48
CA PRO A 210 21.90 8.80 -1.55
C PRO A 210 21.42 8.69 -0.10
N GLY A 211 22.17 7.93 0.69
CA GLY A 211 21.81 7.59 2.06
C GLY A 211 22.02 8.74 3.04
N LEU A 212 21.77 8.43 4.31
CA LEU A 212 21.78 9.39 5.41
C LEU A 212 23.18 9.94 5.73
N GLU A 213 24.24 9.28 5.24
CA GLU A 213 25.64 9.65 5.46
C GLU A 213 25.95 11.09 5.01
N ARG A 214 25.24 11.61 4.00
CA ARG A 214 25.41 12.98 3.52
C ARG A 214 24.92 14.06 4.47
N GLU A 215 24.19 13.68 5.52
CA GLU A 215 23.66 14.61 6.51
C GLU A 215 24.54 14.71 7.77
N ALA A 216 25.77 14.16 7.73
CA ALA A 216 26.72 14.22 8.84
C ALA A 216 26.89 15.65 9.38
N GLY A 217 26.85 15.79 10.70
CA GLY A 217 26.97 17.06 11.41
C GLY A 217 25.76 17.99 11.30
N ARG A 218 24.66 17.55 10.65
CA ARG A 218 23.44 18.35 10.49
C ARG A 218 22.36 17.92 11.46
N ASP A 219 21.44 18.84 11.73
CA ASP A 219 20.31 18.59 12.61
C ASP A 219 19.14 17.98 11.82
N GLY A 220 18.52 16.98 12.41
CA GLY A 220 17.41 16.22 11.83
C GLY A 220 16.20 16.17 12.75
N LEU A 221 15.09 15.70 12.20
CA LEU A 221 13.88 15.41 12.99
C LEU A 221 13.50 13.94 12.83
N TYR A 222 13.40 13.21 13.92
CA TYR A 222 12.73 11.90 13.91
C TYR A 222 11.23 12.10 14.08
N LEU A 223 10.43 11.64 13.11
CA LEU A 223 8.97 11.72 13.11
C LEU A 223 8.37 10.31 13.13
N ALA A 224 7.48 10.05 14.09
CA ALA A 224 6.83 8.75 14.26
C ALA A 224 5.38 8.87 14.73
N THR A 225 4.64 7.77 14.64
CA THR A 225 3.31 7.61 15.25
C THR A 225 3.36 6.86 16.58
N ALA A 226 4.52 6.33 16.95
CA ALA A 226 4.78 5.69 18.24
C ALA A 226 5.51 6.68 19.15
N ALA A 227 5.20 6.65 20.46
CA ALA A 227 5.77 7.54 21.47
C ALA A 227 7.22 7.18 21.87
N THR A 228 7.95 6.46 21.02
CA THR A 228 9.27 5.92 21.33
C THR A 228 10.30 6.40 20.31
N LEU A 229 11.44 6.87 20.83
CA LEU A 229 12.64 7.14 20.03
C LEU A 229 13.49 5.87 20.00
N PRO A 230 13.74 5.26 18.83
CA PRO A 230 14.61 4.08 18.75
C PRO A 230 16.01 4.39 19.27
N TRP A 231 16.60 3.44 20.01
CA TRP A 231 17.94 3.62 20.60
C TRP A 231 18.98 3.98 19.54
N ARG A 232 18.94 3.37 18.35
CA ARG A 232 19.89 3.66 17.27
C ARG A 232 19.73 5.08 16.72
N VAL A 233 18.51 5.62 16.71
CA VAL A 233 18.28 7.03 16.36
C VAL A 233 18.85 7.90 17.47
N ARG A 234 18.57 7.61 18.74
CA ARG A 234 19.11 8.38 19.87
C ARG A 234 20.64 8.42 19.87
N ASP A 235 21.28 7.28 19.64
CA ASP A 235 22.73 7.12 19.74
C ASP A 235 23.47 7.66 18.49
N ALA A 236 22.76 7.88 17.38
CA ALA A 236 23.30 8.46 16.15
C ALA A 236 23.30 10.00 16.15
N PHE A 237 23.00 10.66 17.26
CA PHE A 237 22.99 12.11 17.39
C PHE A 237 23.66 12.53 18.70
N ALA A 238 24.13 13.77 18.78
CA ALA A 238 24.67 14.31 20.02
C ALA A 238 23.60 14.46 21.10
N GLU A 239 22.40 14.89 20.69
CA GLU A 239 21.27 15.10 21.58
C GLU A 239 19.96 14.96 20.79
N CYS A 240 18.93 14.37 21.40
CA CYS A 240 17.57 14.39 20.87
C CYS A 240 16.60 14.92 21.93
N ARG A 241 15.82 15.95 21.57
CA ARG A 241 14.80 16.56 22.42
C ARG A 241 13.41 16.27 21.87
N ALA A 242 12.52 15.77 22.73
CA ALA A 242 11.13 15.54 22.37
C ALA A 242 10.41 16.87 22.11
N LEU A 243 9.62 16.91 21.05
CA LEU A 243 8.70 18.00 20.74
C LEU A 243 7.32 17.70 21.33
N SER A 244 6.44 18.70 21.36
CA SER A 244 5.06 18.49 21.82
C SER A 244 4.31 17.55 20.87
N PRO A 245 3.69 16.47 21.37
CA PRO A 245 2.91 15.56 20.54
C PRO A 245 1.75 16.27 19.84
N VAL A 246 1.47 15.90 18.60
CA VAL A 246 0.39 16.48 17.80
C VAL A 246 -0.69 15.44 17.56
N ALA A 247 -1.85 15.60 18.21
CA ALA A 247 -3.00 14.72 18.00
C ALA A 247 -3.69 15.01 16.67
N VAL A 248 -4.06 13.94 15.96
CA VAL A 248 -4.88 13.99 14.75
C VAL A 248 -6.31 13.70 15.14
N ILE A 249 -7.15 14.72 15.11
CA ILE A 249 -8.54 14.63 15.54
C ILE A 249 -9.42 14.38 14.31
N ALA A 250 -10.17 13.27 14.33
CA ALA A 250 -11.19 12.99 13.33
C ALA A 250 -12.39 13.93 13.55
N THR A 251 -13.24 14.11 12.54
CA THR A 251 -14.34 15.09 12.67
C THR A 251 -15.42 14.69 13.68
N ASP A 252 -15.37 13.48 14.24
CA ASP A 252 -16.22 13.04 15.36
C ASP A 252 -15.58 13.33 16.73
N GLY A 253 -14.50 14.12 16.76
CA GLY A 253 -13.77 14.52 17.97
C GLY A 253 -12.81 13.45 18.51
N LYS A 254 -12.78 12.25 17.92
CA LYS A 254 -11.91 11.16 18.39
C LYS A 254 -10.50 11.31 17.84
N ILE A 255 -9.52 10.92 18.65
CA ILE A 255 -8.13 10.85 18.22
C ILE A 255 -7.98 9.67 17.25
N LEU A 256 -7.54 9.97 16.04
CA LEU A 256 -7.24 8.98 15.01
C LEU A 256 -5.82 8.43 15.15
N ARG A 257 -4.86 9.32 15.43
CA ARG A 257 -3.45 9.01 15.68
C ARG A 257 -2.80 10.19 16.40
N THR A 258 -1.60 9.98 16.93
CA THR A 258 -0.75 11.06 17.48
C THR A 258 0.58 11.03 16.77
N LEU A 259 1.08 12.19 16.36
CA LEU A 259 2.43 12.35 15.85
C LEU A 259 3.36 12.70 17.00
N TYR A 260 4.45 11.96 17.09
CA TYR A 260 5.56 12.21 18.00
C TYR A 260 6.76 12.62 17.18
N ALA A 261 7.48 13.61 17.67
CA ALA A 261 8.64 14.13 16.98
C ALA A 261 9.76 14.44 17.96
N TRP A 262 10.99 14.22 17.52
CA TRP A 262 12.20 14.54 18.27
C TRP A 262 13.14 15.33 17.39
N ARG A 263 13.53 16.52 17.83
CA ARG A 263 14.60 17.29 17.20
C ARG A 263 15.92 16.70 17.67
N CYS A 264 16.73 16.23 16.72
CA CYS A 264 18.00 15.60 17.01
C CYS A 264 19.15 16.43 16.41
N ALA A 265 20.12 16.79 17.24
CA ALA A 265 21.22 17.68 16.90
C ALA A 265 22.50 16.89 16.57
N ASP A 266 23.29 17.41 15.62
CA ASP A 266 24.60 16.88 15.23
C ASP A 266 24.55 15.38 14.89
N TYR A 267 24.05 15.06 13.69
CA TYR A 267 24.01 13.67 13.21
C TYR A 267 25.41 13.07 13.11
N ARG A 268 25.62 11.96 13.82
CA ARG A 268 26.84 11.16 13.84
C ARG A 268 26.58 9.89 13.03
N PRO A 269 27.16 9.77 11.82
CA PRO A 269 26.89 8.64 10.95
C PRO A 269 27.13 7.29 11.65
N VAL A 270 26.10 6.45 11.62
CA VAL A 270 26.15 5.06 12.09
C VAL A 270 25.85 4.12 10.94
N VAL A 271 26.29 2.87 11.07
CA VAL A 271 25.89 1.81 10.14
C VAL A 271 24.43 1.42 10.46
N TRP A 272 23.54 1.70 9.51
CA TRP A 272 22.15 1.29 9.60
C TRP A 272 21.97 -0.17 9.16
N PRO A 273 21.06 -0.93 9.80
CA PRO A 273 20.73 -2.28 9.37
C PRO A 273 20.33 -2.31 7.89
N ALA A 274 20.90 -3.26 7.16
CA ALA A 274 20.46 -3.54 5.79
C ALA A 274 19.01 -4.06 5.80
N PRO A 275 18.22 -3.80 4.75
CA PRO A 275 16.88 -4.36 4.63
C PRO A 275 16.90 -5.89 4.74
N ALA A 276 16.05 -6.45 5.58
CA ALA A 276 16.03 -7.90 5.85
C ALA A 276 15.14 -8.67 4.86
N THR A 277 14.22 -7.98 4.21
CA THR A 277 13.19 -8.57 3.33
C THR A 277 12.97 -7.69 2.10
N TYR A 278 12.51 -8.29 1.00
CA TYR A 278 12.08 -7.58 -0.22
C TYR A 278 10.59 -7.28 -0.18
#